data_AF-A0A6J4P1I5-F1
#
_entry.id   AF-A0A6J4P1I5-F1
#
_cell.length_a   1.000
_cell.length_b   1.000
_cell.length_c   1.000
_cell.angle_alpha   90.00
_cell.angle_beta   90.00
_cell.angle_gamma   90.00
#
_symmetry.space_group_name_H-M   'P 1'
#
loop_
_entity.id
_entity.type
_entity.pdbx_description
1 polymer ?
#
loop_
_entity_poly.entity_id
_entity_poly.type
_entity_poly.pdbx_seq_one_letter_code
_entity_poly.pdbx_strand_id
1 'polypeptide(L)'
;MHVSAPFLAEDSRFPSYGPLAAAAGIQAQAGIRLYDSPASNGALNLYSSEPGVFEDLASLGQLFAHQAALALSYARQVEQLQEAVETRQVIGRA
;
A
#
# COMPACT_ATOMS: atom_id res chain seq x y z
N MET A 1 -2.99 -7.58 8.47
CA MET A 1 -2.30 -8.73 7.81
C MET A 1 -1.21 -8.19 6.89
N HIS A 2 -0.01 -8.77 6.91
CA HIS A 2 1.10 -8.41 6.03
C HIS A 2 1.65 -9.66 5.34
N VAL A 3 2.37 -9.47 4.24
CA VAL A 3 3.14 -10.50 3.53
C VAL A 3 4.50 -9.91 3.19
N SER A 4 5.60 -10.61 3.48
CA SER A 4 6.94 -10.23 3.05
C SER A 4 7.58 -11.36 2.24
N ALA A 5 8.38 -10.99 1.24
CA ALA A 5 9.21 -11.84 0.40
C ALA A 5 10.60 -11.19 0.31
N PRO A 6 11.48 -11.43 1.29
CA PRO A 6 12.81 -10.81 1.36
C PRO A 6 13.75 -11.26 0.23
N PHE A 7 13.55 -12.48 -0.28
CA PHE A 7 14.30 -13.06 -1.40
C PHE A 7 13.33 -13.47 -2.50
N LEU A 8 12.89 -12.49 -3.29
CA LEU A 8 11.74 -12.65 -4.18
C LEU A 8 11.99 -13.70 -5.28
N ALA A 9 13.22 -13.82 -5.77
CA ALA A 9 13.60 -14.81 -6.77
C ALA A 9 13.47 -16.27 -6.28
N GLU A 10 13.65 -16.48 -4.98
CA GLU A 10 13.70 -17.81 -4.33
C GLU A 10 12.40 -18.15 -3.60
N ASP A 11 11.43 -17.24 -3.61
CA ASP A 11 10.18 -17.39 -2.90
C ASP A 11 9.26 -18.41 -3.59
N SER A 12 9.09 -19.57 -2.96
CA SER A 12 8.29 -20.68 -3.49
C SER A 12 6.80 -20.36 -3.67
N ARG A 13 6.29 -19.29 -3.04
CA ARG A 13 4.92 -18.80 -3.26
C ARG A 13 4.75 -18.14 -4.63
N PHE A 14 5.85 -17.72 -5.25
CA PHE A 14 5.87 -16.95 -6.51
C PHE A 14 6.79 -17.59 -7.57
N PRO A 15 6.60 -18.87 -7.93
CA PRO A 15 7.57 -19.59 -8.76
C PRO A 15 7.77 -19.00 -10.17
N SER A 16 6.73 -18.38 -10.74
CA SER A 16 6.82 -17.71 -12.05
C SER A 16 7.08 -16.21 -11.95
N TYR A 17 6.49 -15.56 -10.95
CA TYR A 17 6.57 -14.10 -10.78
C TYR A 17 7.92 -13.67 -10.19
N GLY A 18 8.39 -14.39 -9.18
CA GLY A 18 9.57 -14.03 -8.41
C GLY A 18 10.83 -13.86 -9.26
N PRO A 19 11.21 -14.87 -10.07
CA PRO A 19 12.36 -14.76 -10.97
C PRO A 19 12.23 -13.63 -11.99
N LEU A 20 11.03 -13.38 -12.53
CA LEU A 20 10.79 -12.30 -13.50
C LEU A 20 10.91 -10.92 -12.84
N ALA A 21 10.35 -10.74 -11.65
CA ALA A 21 10.44 -9.50 -10.89
C ALA A 21 11.88 -9.19 -10.47
N ALA A 22 12.62 -10.21 -10.02
CA ALA A 22 14.04 -10.09 -9.70
C ALA A 22 14.88 -9.73 -10.92
N ALA A 23 14.62 -10.34 -12.08
CA ALA A 23 15.27 -9.97 -13.34
C ALA A 23 14.97 -8.52 -13.76
N ALA A 24 13.81 -7.98 -13.35
CA ALA A 24 13.44 -6.58 -13.54
C ALA A 24 13.96 -5.63 -12.43
N GLY A 25 14.77 -6.14 -11.49
CA GLY A 25 15.41 -5.35 -10.44
C GLY A 25 14.68 -5.33 -9.09
N ILE A 26 13.57 -6.05 -8.93
CA ILE A 26 12.84 -6.18 -7.67
C ILE A 26 13.34 -7.42 -6.93
N GLN A 27 14.30 -7.24 -6.03
CA GLN A 27 14.92 -8.34 -5.27
C GLN A 27 14.14 -8.71 -4.00
N ALA A 28 13.38 -7.78 -3.44
CA ALA A 28 12.51 -8.01 -2.29
C ALA A 28 11.18 -7.26 -2.43
N GLN A 29 10.13 -7.81 -1.84
CA GLN A 29 8.79 -7.21 -1.84
C GLN A 29 8.10 -7.40 -0.50
N ALA A 30 7.22 -6.47 -0.14
CA ALA A 30 6.22 -6.71 0.87
C ALA A 30 4.86 -6.06 0.56
N GLY A 31 3.82 -6.56 1.22
CA GLY A 31 2.46 -6.04 1.14
C GLY A 31 1.87 -5.87 2.54
N ILE A 32 1.32 -4.69 2.82
CA ILE A 32 0.67 -4.34 4.09
C ILE A 32 -0.78 -3.97 3.80
N ARG A 33 -1.73 -4.62 4.48
CA ARG A 33 -3.14 -4.19 4.44
C ARG A 33 -3.31 -2.89 5.25
N LEU A 34 -3.91 -1.88 4.65
CA LEU A 34 -4.09 -0.56 5.27
C LEU A 34 -5.36 -0.47 6.14
N TYR A 35 -6.37 -1.27 5.85
CA TYR A 35 -7.66 -1.18 6.55
C TYR A 35 -8.08 -2.54 7.09
N ASP A 36 -8.51 -2.57 8.35
CA ASP A 36 -9.09 -3.78 8.97
C ASP A 36 -10.58 -3.94 8.65
N SER A 37 -11.22 -2.93 8.05
CA SER A 37 -12.62 -3.01 7.63
C SER A 37 -12.79 -3.86 6.36
N PRO A 38 -13.74 -4.81 6.33
CA PRO A 38 -14.04 -5.59 5.12
C PRO A 38 -14.56 -4.74 3.95
N ALA A 39 -14.98 -3.49 4.19
CA ALA A 39 -15.46 -2.58 3.14
C ALA A 39 -14.34 -1.70 2.53
N SER A 40 -13.13 -1.71 3.08
CA SER A 40 -12.03 -0.86 2.62
C SER A 40 -10.89 -1.70 2.04
N ASN A 41 -10.78 -1.68 0.72
CA ASN A 41 -9.81 -2.48 -0.03
C ASN A 41 -8.57 -1.64 -0.36
N GLY A 42 -7.62 -1.58 0.55
CA GLY A 42 -6.34 -0.89 0.33
C GLY A 42 -5.17 -1.69 0.84
N ALA A 43 -4.14 -1.84 0.01
CA ALA A 43 -2.86 -2.43 0.38
C ALA A 43 -1.73 -1.50 -0.07
N LEU A 44 -0.69 -1.44 0.75
CA LEU A 44 0.57 -0.79 0.42
C LEU A 44 1.55 -1.88 -0.01
N ASN A 45 2.07 -1.75 -1.23
CA ASN A 45 3.14 -2.60 -1.72
C ASN A 45 4.47 -1.86 -1.61
N LEU A 46 5.47 -2.56 -1.09
CA LEU A 46 6.85 -2.10 -0.95
C LEU A 46 7.73 -2.97 -1.84
N TYR A 47 8.68 -2.35 -2.53
CA TYR A 47 9.63 -3.03 -3.41
C TYR A 47 11.04 -2.52 -3.11
N SER A 48 12.02 -3.41 -3.23
CA SER A 48 13.43 -3.07 -3.06
C SER A 48 14.29 -3.79 -4.08
N SER A 49 15.35 -3.13 -4.51
CA SER A 49 16.44 -3.74 -5.29
C SER A 49 17.48 -4.45 -4.42
N GLU A 50 17.37 -4.32 -3.10
CA GLU A 50 18.23 -5.00 -2.13
C GLU A 50 17.51 -6.27 -1.61
N PRO A 51 18.11 -7.46 -1.70
CA PRO A 51 17.56 -8.68 -1.12
C PRO A 51 17.69 -8.70 0.41
N GLY A 52 16.87 -9.50 1.09
CA GLY A 52 16.89 -9.66 2.55
C GLY A 52 16.20 -8.54 3.34
N VAL A 53 15.62 -7.54 2.67
CA VAL A 53 14.85 -6.49 3.34
C VAL A 53 13.42 -6.94 3.66
N PHE A 54 12.76 -6.25 4.59
CA PHE A 54 11.39 -6.53 5.06
C PHE A 54 11.23 -7.82 5.90
N GLU A 55 12.32 -8.42 6.39
CA GLU A 55 12.27 -9.55 7.33
C GLU A 55 11.58 -9.18 8.65
N ASP A 56 11.80 -7.97 9.13
CA ASP A 56 11.26 -7.43 10.38
C ASP A 56 9.95 -6.66 10.21
N LEU A 57 9.36 -6.71 9.01
CA LEU A 57 8.19 -5.91 8.67
C LEU A 57 6.99 -6.19 9.57
N ALA A 58 6.91 -7.37 10.18
CA ALA A 58 5.88 -7.67 11.18
C ALA A 58 5.88 -6.67 12.35
N SER A 59 7.07 -6.25 12.79
CA SER A 59 7.26 -5.39 13.96
C SER A 59 6.90 -3.92 13.69
N LEU A 60 7.18 -3.43 12.47
CA LEU A 60 6.91 -2.04 12.07
C LEU A 60 5.63 -1.88 11.24
N GLY A 61 5.14 -2.96 10.65
CA GLY A 61 4.08 -2.95 9.65
C GLY A 61 2.73 -2.49 10.19
N GLN A 62 2.40 -2.78 11.45
CA GLN A 62 1.14 -2.29 12.05
C GLN A 62 1.17 -0.77 12.28
N LEU A 63 2.27 -0.24 12.79
CA LEU A 63 2.43 1.20 12.99
C LEU A 63 2.37 1.93 11.64
N PHE A 64 3.07 1.43 10.64
CA PHE A 64 3.07 2.00 9.30
C PHE A 64 1.68 1.92 8.65
N ALA A 65 1.00 0.77 8.75
CA ALA A 65 -0.36 0.59 8.23
C ALA A 65 -1.32 1.62 8.81
N HIS A 66 -1.27 1.82 10.14
CA HIS A 66 -2.11 2.78 10.83
C HIS A 66 -1.88 4.21 10.33
N GLN A 67 -0.61 4.65 10.27
CA GLN A 67 -0.27 6.00 9.80
C GLN A 67 -0.65 6.22 8.33
N ALA A 68 -0.39 5.26 7.46
CA ALA A 68 -0.76 5.34 6.05
C ALA A 68 -2.28 5.36 5.86
N ALA A 69 -3.03 4.56 6.61
CA ALA A 69 -4.48 4.54 6.58
C ALA A 69 -5.09 5.88 7.02
N LEU A 70 -4.54 6.49 8.08
CA LEU A 70 -4.92 7.82 8.53
C LEU A 70 -4.63 8.88 7.47
N ALA A 71 -3.44 8.89 6.89
CA ALA A 71 -3.06 9.83 5.84
C ALA A 71 -3.97 9.72 4.61
N LEU A 72 -4.26 8.50 4.14
CA LEU A 72 -5.20 8.28 3.03
C LEU A 72 -6.63 8.71 3.39
N SER A 73 -7.09 8.43 4.61
CA SER A 73 -8.41 8.86 5.06
C SER A 73 -8.52 10.38 5.08
N TYR A 74 -7.47 11.07 5.54
CA TYR A 74 -7.41 12.53 5.54
C TYR A 74 -7.42 13.09 4.11
N ALA A 75 -6.61 12.53 3.21
CA ALA A 75 -6.58 12.94 1.80
C ALA A 75 -7.97 12.82 1.14
N ARG A 76 -8.67 11.69 1.34
CA ARG A 76 -10.05 11.50 0.85
C ARG A 76 -11.03 12.52 1.42
N GLN A 77 -10.91 12.84 2.71
CA GLN A 77 -11.79 13.82 3.35
C GLN A 77 -11.56 15.22 2.78
N VAL A 78 -10.31 15.61 2.53
CA VAL A 78 -9.97 16.89 1.89
C VAL A 78 -10.53 16.96 0.46
N GLU A 79 -10.35 15.90 -0.32
CA GLU A 79 -10.88 15.80 -1.69
C GLU A 79 -12.42 15.96 -1.72
N GLN A 80 -13.13 15.25 -0.83
CA GLN A 80 -14.58 15.35 -0.71
C GLN A 80 -15.05 16.75 -0.29
N LEU A 81 -14.32 17.43 0.60
CA LEU A 81 -14.63 18.80 1.00
C LEU A 81 -14.39 19.79 -0.15
N GLN A 82 -13.34 19.61 -0.93
CA GLN A 82 -13.07 20.42 -2.12
C GLN A 82 -14.18 20.26 -3.17
N GLU A 83 -14.57 19.03 -3.47
CA GLU A 83 -15.66 18.72 -4.41
C GLU A 83 -17.00 19.32 -3.93
N ALA A 84 -17.29 19.26 -2.63
CA ALA A 84 -18.49 19.85 -2.04
C ALA A 84 -18.52 21.39 -2.12
N VAL A 85 -17.36 22.06 -2.05
CA VAL A 85 -17.25 23.52 -2.20
C VAL A 85 -17.44 23.92 -3.67
N GLU A 86 -16.84 23.19 -4.61
CA GLU A 86 -17.01 23.43 -6.05
C GLU A 86 -18.47 23.26 -6.50
N THR A 87 -19.11 22.15 -6.09
CA THR A 87 -20.51 21.88 -6.43
C THR A 87 -21.48 22.93 -5.86
N ARG A 88 -21.19 23.50 -4.67
CA ARG A 88 -21.98 24.61 -4.10
C ARG A 88 -21.89 25.90 -4.90
N GLN A 89 -20.76 26.19 -5.55
CA GLN A 89 -20.62 27.39 -6.39
C GLN A 89 -21.43 27.29 -7.69
N VAL A 90 -21.66 26.09 -8.20
CA VAL A 90 -22.49 25.85 -9.40
C VAL A 90 -23.98 26.02 -9.09
N ILE A 91 -24.44 25.56 -7.92
CA ILE A 91 -25.85 25.70 -7.51
C ILE A 91 -26.20 27.16 -7.17
N GLY A 92 -25.26 27.94 -6.62
CA GLY A 92 -25.49 29.34 -6.24
C GLY A 92 -25.54 30.35 -7.39
N ARG A 93 -25.50 29.91 -8.65
CA ARG A 93 -25.55 30.77 -9.86
C ARG A 93 -26.83 30.59 -10.71
N ALA A 94 -27.79 29.78 -10.27
CA ALA A 94 -29.09 29.60 -10.93
C ALA A 94 -30.18 30.48 -10.28
#